data_AF-A0A316V2C3-F1
#
_entry.id   AF-A0A316V2C3-F1
#
_cell.length_a   1.000
_cell.length_b   1.000
_cell.length_c   1.000
_cell.angle_alpha   90.00
_cell.angle_beta   90.00
_cell.angle_gamma   90.00
#
_symmetry.space_group_name_H-M   'P 1'
#
loop_
_entity.id
_entity.type
_entity.pdbx_description
1 polymer ?
#
loop_
_entity_poly.entity_id
_entity_poly.type
_entity_poly.pdbx_seq_one_letter_code
_entity_poly.pdbx_strand_id
1 'polypeptide(L)'
;MFGASNLTNSTFYSDHAGKELHTAETTPLYHFLAYCICAATFASAFFQITTRLKLHRVTKFYGTSIATKYVGRIPHLGAGGISFSLMAMQAAKTFEIEHKKLKIPEEELRREQAIQGICGSLLALNAGVALNYLFDRSQIIGINSTVRLGGTIFGVLYAICGNAIWERSKQIFYEREERLQNAIAGKPIRKEVQLSSTEDIKRARPEAESEAAAEEPIRLV
;
A
#
# COMPACT_ATOMS: atom_id res chain seq x y z
N MET A 1 -2.89 18.48 -1.58
CA MET A 1 -2.66 17.13 -1.06
C MET A 1 -3.39 16.13 -1.97
N PHE A 2 -2.77 15.72 -3.06
CA PHE A 2 -3.31 14.63 -3.89
C PHE A 2 -3.16 13.31 -3.12
N GLY A 3 -4.15 12.40 -3.15
CA GLY A 3 -4.13 11.12 -2.43
C GLY A 3 -4.74 11.11 -1.02
N ALA A 4 -4.72 12.22 -0.28
CA ALA A 4 -5.34 12.27 1.06
C ALA A 4 -6.87 12.11 0.98
N SER A 5 -7.49 12.66 -0.06
CA SER A 5 -8.91 12.51 -0.33
C SER A 5 -9.34 11.07 -0.50
N ASN A 6 -8.45 10.17 -0.95
CA ASN A 6 -8.79 8.74 -1.09
C ASN A 6 -8.91 8.02 0.25
N LEU A 7 -8.11 8.41 1.24
CA LEU A 7 -8.18 7.84 2.59
C LEU A 7 -9.41 8.33 3.36
N THR A 8 -10.05 9.41 2.88
CA THR A 8 -11.24 10.02 3.50
C THR A 8 -12.51 9.79 2.69
N ASN A 9 -12.46 9.08 1.55
CA ASN A 9 -13.60 8.89 0.64
C ASN A 9 -14.24 7.51 0.84
N SER A 10 -15.57 7.46 0.89
CA SER A 10 -16.36 6.26 1.21
C SER A 10 -16.13 5.08 0.27
N THR A 11 -15.77 5.34 -0.98
CA THR A 11 -15.42 4.31 -1.97
C THR A 11 -14.17 3.50 -1.64
N PHE A 12 -13.31 3.99 -0.73
CA PHE A 12 -12.16 3.24 -0.24
C PHE A 12 -12.54 2.22 0.85
N TYR A 13 -13.79 2.25 1.31
CA TYR A 13 -14.27 1.48 2.47
C TYR A 13 -15.10 0.25 2.09
N SER A 14 -15.13 -0.13 0.82
CA SER A 14 -15.87 -1.29 0.31
C SER A 14 -14.91 -2.42 -0.09
N ASP A 15 -15.29 -3.67 0.15
CA ASP A 15 -14.57 -4.86 -0.32
C ASP A 15 -14.67 -5.02 -1.85
N HIS A 16 -13.98 -6.03 -2.40
CA HIS A 16 -14.05 -6.33 -3.84
C HIS A 16 -15.43 -6.77 -4.33
N ALA A 17 -16.37 -7.11 -3.43
CA ALA A 17 -17.77 -7.42 -3.69
C ALA A 17 -18.71 -6.21 -3.42
N GLY A 18 -18.17 -5.03 -3.09
CA GLY A 18 -18.93 -3.81 -2.82
C GLY A 18 -19.50 -3.71 -1.42
N LYS A 19 -19.16 -4.62 -0.51
CA LYS A 19 -19.65 -4.60 0.88
C LYS A 19 -18.82 -3.61 1.71
N GLU A 20 -19.46 -2.69 2.42
CA GLU A 20 -18.77 -1.79 3.34
C GLU A 20 -18.07 -2.61 4.45
N LEU A 21 -16.73 -2.60 4.44
CA LEU A 21 -15.89 -3.27 5.44
C LEU A 21 -15.64 -2.39 6.67
N HIS A 22 -16.15 -1.15 6.67
CA HIS A 22 -15.70 -0.15 7.61
C HIS A 22 -16.32 -0.31 8.99
N THR A 23 -15.46 -0.50 9.98
CA THR A 23 -15.83 -0.18 11.36
C THR A 23 -15.91 1.35 11.47
N ALA A 24 -17.06 1.89 11.85
CA ALA A 24 -17.27 3.35 11.93
C ALA A 24 -16.16 4.02 12.76
N GLU A 25 -15.50 5.03 12.17
CA GLU A 25 -14.50 5.85 12.85
C GLU A 25 -15.11 7.21 13.18
N THR A 26 -14.76 7.75 14.35
CA THR A 26 -15.18 9.12 14.72
C THR A 26 -14.58 10.17 13.78
N THR A 27 -13.39 9.91 13.22
CA THR A 27 -12.75 10.78 12.23
C THR A 27 -11.73 10.03 11.37
N PRO A 28 -11.70 10.26 10.05
CA PRO A 28 -10.73 9.63 9.15
C PRO A 28 -9.31 10.21 9.31
N LEU A 29 -9.14 11.24 10.14
CA LEU A 29 -7.84 11.87 10.43
C LEU A 29 -6.85 10.87 11.03
N TYR A 30 -7.31 9.96 11.90
CA TYR A 30 -6.43 8.98 12.56
C TYR A 30 -5.86 7.98 11.56
N HIS A 31 -6.69 7.50 10.64
CA HIS A 31 -6.26 6.63 9.54
C HIS A 31 -5.23 7.34 8.64
N PHE A 32 -5.49 8.59 8.27
CA PHE A 32 -4.55 9.39 7.50
C PHE A 32 -3.22 9.62 8.23
N LEU A 33 -3.26 9.96 9.52
CA LEU A 33 -2.05 10.17 10.32
C LEU A 33 -1.24 8.87 10.46
N ALA A 34 -1.91 7.75 10.75
CA ALA A 34 -1.27 6.44 10.82
C ALA A 34 -0.63 6.07 9.47
N TYR A 35 -1.32 6.32 8.36
CA TYR A 35 -0.76 6.16 7.03
C TYR A 35 0.51 6.99 6.83
N CYS A 36 0.50 8.28 7.18
CA CYS A 36 1.67 9.15 7.05
C CYS A 36 2.86 8.66 7.87
N ILE A 37 2.63 8.22 9.11
CA ILE A 37 3.67 7.67 9.98
C ILE A 37 4.25 6.39 9.39
N CYS A 38 3.40 5.46 8.94
CA CYS A 38 3.83 4.21 8.31
C CYS A 38 4.61 4.45 7.01
N ALA A 39 4.12 5.34 6.14
CA ALA A 39 4.77 5.71 4.89
C ALA A 39 6.15 6.34 5.14
N ALA A 40 6.25 7.27 6.10
CA ALA A 40 7.52 7.89 6.47
C ALA A 40 8.51 6.86 7.05
N THR A 41 8.03 5.99 7.93
CA THR A 41 8.85 4.95 8.57
C THR A 41 9.36 3.95 7.54
N PHE A 42 8.50 3.47 6.64
CA PHE A 42 8.86 2.54 5.59
C PHE A 42 9.88 3.16 4.62
N ALA A 43 9.63 4.39 4.14
CA ALA A 43 10.53 5.07 3.22
C ALA A 43 11.91 5.33 3.87
N SER A 44 11.95 5.67 5.16
CA SER A 44 13.19 5.83 5.93
C SER A 44 13.95 4.50 6.07
N ALA A 45 13.27 3.42 6.45
CA ALA A 45 13.86 2.09 6.56
C ALA A 45 14.41 1.62 5.20
N PHE A 46 13.65 1.80 4.13
CA PHE A 46 14.06 1.46 2.77
C PHE A 46 15.31 2.24 2.34
N PHE A 47 15.35 3.54 2.63
CA PHE A 47 16.54 4.37 2.39
C PHE A 47 17.76 3.89 3.18
N GLN A 48 17.61 3.52 4.45
CA GLN A 48 18.73 3.02 5.26
C GLN A 48 19.26 1.69 4.72
N ILE A 49 18.38 0.75 4.36
CA ILE A 49 18.77 -0.56 3.82
C ILE A 49 19.54 -0.38 2.51
N THR A 50 18.98 0.38 1.57
CA THR A 50 19.60 0.63 0.27
C THR A 50 20.91 1.40 0.38
N THR A 51 21.02 2.37 1.29
CA THR A 51 22.27 3.08 1.58
C THR A 51 23.33 2.13 2.13
N ARG A 52 22.97 1.23 3.06
CA ARG A 52 23.88 0.20 3.56
C ARG A 52 24.33 -0.76 2.46
N LEU A 53 23.42 -1.19 1.58
CA LEU A 53 23.75 -2.05 0.44
C LEU A 53 24.69 -1.34 -0.55
N LYS A 54 24.44 -0.07 -0.86
CA LYS A 54 25.33 0.75 -1.68
C LYS A 54 26.70 0.91 -1.03
N LEU A 55 26.75 1.21 0.27
CA LEU A 55 28.00 1.35 1.01
C LEU A 55 28.81 0.04 0.96
N HIS A 56 28.16 -1.10 1.21
CA HIS A 56 28.82 -2.40 1.16
C HIS A 56 29.37 -2.71 -0.25
N ARG A 57 28.58 -2.44 -1.31
CA ARG A 57 29.03 -2.63 -2.70
C ARG A 57 30.20 -1.71 -3.05
N VAL A 58 30.10 -0.42 -2.80
CA VAL A 58 31.17 0.55 -3.12
C VAL A 58 32.43 0.23 -2.32
N THR A 59 32.30 -0.18 -1.06
CA THR A 59 33.43 -0.60 -0.23
C THR A 59 34.15 -1.81 -0.85
N LYS A 60 33.39 -2.79 -1.37
CA LYS A 60 33.95 -3.98 -2.01
C LYS A 60 34.75 -3.66 -3.28
N PHE A 61 34.31 -2.69 -4.08
CA PHE A 61 34.93 -2.37 -5.37
C PHE A 61 36.01 -1.28 -5.31
N TYR A 62 35.84 -0.28 -4.43
CA TYR A 62 36.65 0.94 -4.43
C TYR A 62 37.32 1.23 -3.07
N GLY A 63 37.10 0.38 -2.07
CA GLY A 63 37.65 0.55 -0.73
C GLY A 63 36.84 1.50 0.17
N THR A 64 37.13 1.44 1.47
CA THR A 64 36.38 2.11 2.54
C THR A 64 36.47 3.64 2.49
N SER A 65 37.64 4.18 2.12
CA SER A 65 37.87 5.64 2.04
C SER A 65 37.01 6.31 0.97
N ILE A 66 36.87 5.68 -0.21
CA ILE A 66 35.99 6.16 -1.27
C ILE A 66 34.54 5.98 -0.85
N ALA A 67 34.16 4.80 -0.35
CA ALA A 67 32.76 4.49 -0.02
C ALA A 67 32.14 5.47 1.00
N THR A 68 32.89 5.83 2.05
CA THR A 68 32.44 6.78 3.08
C THR A 68 32.27 8.21 2.53
N LYS A 69 33.09 8.62 1.55
CA LYS A 69 32.99 9.94 0.90
C LYS A 69 31.74 10.08 0.02
N TYR A 70 31.30 9.01 -0.64
CA TYR A 70 30.19 9.02 -1.60
C TYR A 70 28.83 8.63 -1.00
N VAL A 71 28.78 7.67 -0.06
CA VAL A 71 27.50 7.09 0.39
C VAL A 71 27.04 7.63 1.76
N GLY A 72 27.94 8.16 2.59
CA GLY A 72 27.66 8.44 4.01
C GLY A 72 27.06 9.82 4.36
N ARG A 73 26.75 10.68 3.38
CA ARG A 73 26.75 12.14 3.66
C ARG A 73 25.43 12.84 3.95
N ILE A 74 24.24 12.26 3.75
CA ILE A 74 23.01 13.05 3.98
C ILE A 74 21.89 12.17 4.57
N PRO A 75 21.55 12.32 5.86
CA PRO A 75 20.26 11.89 6.35
C PRO A 75 19.19 12.74 5.66
N HIS A 76 18.44 12.13 4.74
CA HIS A 76 17.33 12.82 4.11
C HIS A 76 16.16 12.89 5.09
N LEU A 77 16.03 14.04 5.73
CA LEU A 77 14.86 14.43 6.51
C LEU A 77 13.87 15.12 5.58
N GLY A 78 12.64 14.62 5.48
CA GLY A 78 11.59 15.31 4.74
C GLY A 78 10.34 14.47 4.47
N ALA A 79 9.24 15.16 4.19
CA ALA A 79 7.94 14.57 3.86
C ALA A 79 7.89 13.85 2.48
N GLY A 80 9.04 13.72 1.79
CA GLY A 80 9.12 13.13 0.46
C GLY A 80 8.55 11.71 0.39
N GLY A 81 8.87 10.85 1.35
CA GLY A 81 8.32 9.48 1.39
C GLY A 81 6.79 9.47 1.47
N ILE A 82 6.22 10.38 2.26
CA ILE A 82 4.76 10.51 2.42
C ILE A 82 4.12 10.98 1.11
N SER A 83 4.65 12.05 0.50
CA SER A 83 4.09 12.62 -0.73
C SER A 83 4.07 11.62 -1.89
N PHE A 84 5.18 10.92 -2.12
CA PHE A 84 5.27 9.92 -3.19
C PHE A 84 4.41 8.69 -2.90
N SER A 85 4.25 8.32 -1.63
CA SER A 85 3.31 7.29 -1.23
C SER A 85 1.85 7.64 -1.55
N LEU A 86 1.42 8.86 -1.19
CA LEU A 86 0.05 9.33 -1.49
C LEU A 86 -0.22 9.39 -2.99
N MET A 87 0.75 9.87 -3.78
CA MET A 87 0.67 9.88 -5.24
C MET A 87 0.56 8.48 -5.83
N ALA A 88 1.36 7.54 -5.34
CA ALA A 88 1.35 6.16 -5.81
C ALA A 88 0.03 5.45 -5.48
N MET A 89 -0.48 5.66 -4.27
CA MET A 89 -1.78 5.13 -3.84
C MET A 89 -2.92 5.72 -4.69
N GLN A 90 -2.89 7.02 -5.00
CA GLN A 90 -3.87 7.64 -5.89
C GLN A 90 -3.82 7.00 -7.29
N ALA A 91 -2.63 6.86 -7.87
CA ALA A 91 -2.48 6.26 -9.19
C ALA A 91 -3.01 4.82 -9.24
N ALA A 92 -2.68 4.01 -8.23
CA ALA A 92 -3.14 2.61 -8.14
C ALA A 92 -4.67 2.49 -8.06
N LYS A 93 -5.34 3.38 -7.31
CA LYS A 93 -6.80 3.40 -7.24
C LYS A 93 -7.44 3.76 -8.58
N THR A 94 -6.85 4.69 -9.34
CA THR A 94 -7.40 5.05 -10.66
C THR A 94 -7.28 3.91 -11.66
N PHE A 95 -6.19 3.13 -11.62
CA PHE A 95 -6.08 1.88 -12.40
C PHE A 95 -7.18 0.88 -12.06
N GLU A 96 -7.53 0.74 -10.79
CA GLU A 96 -8.62 -0.14 -10.36
C GLU A 96 -10.00 0.35 -10.87
N ILE A 97 -10.23 1.66 -10.86
CA ILE A 97 -11.45 2.29 -11.41
C ILE A 97 -11.59 2.01 -12.91
N GLU A 98 -10.52 2.20 -13.69
CA GLU A 98 -10.52 1.95 -15.14
C GLU A 98 -10.77 0.46 -15.46
N HIS A 99 -10.17 -0.45 -14.71
CA HIS A 99 -10.36 -1.88 -14.90
C HIS A 99 -11.73 -2.41 -14.44
N LYS A 100 -12.32 -1.82 -13.39
CA LYS A 100 -13.59 -2.28 -12.82
C LYS A 100 -14.84 -1.61 -13.40
N LYS A 101 -14.70 -0.69 -14.37
CA LYS A 101 -15.82 0.02 -15.03
C LYS A 101 -16.85 0.58 -14.04
N LEU A 102 -16.37 1.13 -12.92
CA LEU A 102 -17.24 1.81 -11.97
C LEU A 102 -17.91 2.99 -12.68
N LYS A 103 -19.24 3.10 -12.57
CA LYS A 103 -20.01 4.21 -13.17
C LYS A 103 -19.79 5.47 -12.35
N ILE A 104 -18.74 6.21 -12.66
CA ILE A 104 -18.43 7.50 -12.04
C ILE A 104 -19.00 8.62 -12.92
N PRO A 105 -19.55 9.72 -12.34
CA PRO A 105 -19.94 10.91 -13.09
C PRO A 105 -18.80 11.43 -14.00
N GLU A 106 -19.15 11.92 -15.19
CA GLU A 106 -18.17 12.29 -16.23
C GLU A 106 -17.21 13.42 -15.79
N GLU A 107 -17.68 14.35 -14.96
CA GLU A 107 -16.85 15.42 -14.39
C GLU A 107 -15.81 14.90 -13.39
N GLU A 108 -16.19 13.93 -12.55
CA GLU A 108 -15.27 13.29 -11.62
C GLU A 108 -14.24 12.44 -12.37
N LEU A 109 -14.67 11.75 -13.44
CA LEU A 109 -13.78 10.96 -14.29
C LEU A 109 -12.67 11.83 -14.92
N ARG A 110 -13.00 13.01 -15.48
CA ARG A 110 -12.00 13.93 -16.06
C ARG A 110 -11.00 14.43 -15.02
N ARG A 111 -11.46 14.70 -13.80
CA ARG A 111 -10.58 15.13 -12.70
C ARG A 111 -9.63 14.02 -12.27
N GLU A 112 -10.13 12.79 -12.14
CA GLU A 112 -9.32 11.62 -11.81
C GLU A 112 -8.29 11.31 -12.90
N GLN A 113 -8.66 11.40 -14.17
CA GLN A 113 -7.74 11.23 -15.31
C GLN A 113 -6.61 12.28 -15.33
N ALA A 114 -6.92 13.54 -15.03
CA ALA A 114 -5.89 14.59 -14.93
C ALA A 114 -4.92 14.31 -13.78
N ILE A 115 -5.43 13.86 -12.63
CA ILE A 115 -4.61 13.45 -11.48
C ILE A 115 -3.77 12.22 -11.82
N GLN A 116 -4.32 11.25 -12.54
CA GLN A 116 -3.63 10.05 -13.02
C GLN A 116 -2.48 10.40 -13.97
N GLY A 117 -2.68 11.35 -14.89
CA GLY A 117 -1.61 11.83 -15.77
C GLY A 117 -0.42 12.41 -14.99
N ILE A 118 -0.69 13.18 -13.94
CA ILE A 118 0.35 13.79 -13.08
C ILE A 118 1.02 12.72 -12.20
N CYS A 119 0.26 11.87 -11.52
CA CYS A 119 0.81 10.82 -10.66
C CYS A 119 1.56 9.76 -11.49
N GLY A 120 1.01 9.34 -12.62
CA GLY A 120 1.60 8.37 -13.55
C GLY A 120 2.91 8.87 -14.16
N SER A 121 2.98 10.12 -14.59
CA SER A 121 4.22 10.72 -15.11
C SER A 121 5.30 10.83 -14.02
N LEU A 122 4.95 11.20 -12.79
CA LEU A 122 5.89 11.22 -11.66
C LEU A 122 6.36 9.82 -11.23
N LEU A 123 5.49 8.80 -11.34
CA LEU A 123 5.86 7.40 -11.13
C LEU A 123 6.77 6.88 -12.22
N ALA A 124 6.48 7.16 -13.50
CA ALA A 124 7.34 6.82 -14.62
C ALA A 124 8.72 7.47 -14.50
N LEU A 125 8.77 8.71 -14.00
CA LEU A 125 10.02 9.40 -13.72
C LEU A 125 10.80 8.71 -12.59
N ASN A 126 10.14 8.23 -11.54
CA ASN A 126 10.78 7.41 -10.50
C ASN A 126 11.20 6.03 -11.01
N ALA A 127 10.43 5.39 -11.88
CA ALA A 127 10.78 4.12 -12.51
C ALA A 127 12.00 4.28 -13.43
N GLY A 128 12.07 5.37 -14.19
CA GLY A 128 13.24 5.74 -14.99
C GLY A 128 14.49 6.00 -14.12
N VAL A 129 14.32 6.60 -12.93
CA VAL A 129 15.40 6.74 -11.94
C VAL A 129 15.80 5.41 -11.30
N ALA A 130 14.84 4.50 -11.08
CA ALA A 130 15.11 3.15 -10.57
C ALA A 130 15.84 2.27 -11.61
N LEU A 131 15.47 2.38 -12.88
CA LEU A 131 16.14 1.71 -14.01
C LEU A 131 17.52 2.30 -14.29
N ASN A 132 17.68 3.63 -14.17
CA ASN A 132 18.97 4.31 -14.27
C ASN A 132 19.74 4.35 -12.93
N TYR A 133 19.66 3.30 -12.12
CA TYR A 133 20.41 3.12 -10.85
C TYR A 133 21.95 3.31 -10.99
N LEU A 134 22.44 3.42 -12.23
CA LEU A 134 23.82 3.68 -12.64
C LEU A 134 24.21 5.17 -12.69
N PHE A 135 23.26 6.10 -12.83
CA PHE A 135 23.58 7.53 -12.87
C PHE A 135 23.27 8.17 -11.52
N ASP A 136 24.30 8.25 -10.69
CA ASP A 136 24.37 8.89 -9.36
C ASP A 136 24.22 10.43 -9.41
N ARG A 137 23.37 10.92 -10.31
CA ARG A 137 22.96 12.31 -10.42
C ARG A 137 21.45 12.35 -10.49
N SER A 138 20.79 12.43 -9.35
CA SER A 138 19.74 13.44 -9.21
C SER A 138 19.04 13.39 -7.85
N GLN A 139 19.42 14.35 -7.01
CA GLN A 139 18.41 15.03 -6.21
C GLN A 139 17.47 15.78 -7.18
N ILE A 140 16.54 15.08 -7.84
CA ILE A 140 15.44 15.76 -8.53
C ILE A 140 14.58 16.34 -7.41
N ILE A 141 14.54 17.68 -7.29
CA ILE A 141 13.74 18.41 -6.29
C ILE A 141 14.27 18.21 -4.85
N GLY A 142 15.58 17.98 -4.66
CA GLY A 142 16.17 17.89 -3.31
C GLY A 142 15.81 16.63 -2.50
N ILE A 143 14.96 15.75 -3.03
CA ILE A 143 14.54 14.50 -2.38
C ILE A 143 15.33 13.33 -2.96
N ASN A 144 15.91 12.50 -2.08
CA ASN A 144 16.62 11.30 -2.47
C ASN A 144 15.72 10.37 -3.30
N SER A 145 16.20 9.93 -4.46
CA SER A 145 15.51 8.96 -5.32
C SER A 145 15.05 7.71 -4.58
N THR A 146 15.81 7.28 -3.59
CA THR A 146 15.54 6.04 -2.86
C THR A 146 14.44 6.21 -1.83
N VAL A 147 14.35 7.40 -1.20
CA VAL A 147 13.21 7.77 -0.34
C VAL A 147 11.93 7.86 -1.16
N ARG A 148 12.00 8.47 -2.36
CA ARG A 148 10.86 8.54 -3.29
C ARG A 148 10.38 7.16 -3.68
N LEU A 149 11.31 6.28 -4.09
CA LEU A 149 11.01 4.90 -4.46
C LEU A 149 10.40 4.11 -3.30
N GLY A 150 10.96 4.24 -2.08
CA GLY A 150 10.42 3.60 -0.89
C GLY A 150 8.99 4.05 -0.59
N GLY A 151 8.72 5.36 -0.67
CA GLY A 151 7.36 5.91 -0.54
C GLY A 151 6.42 5.37 -1.60
N THR A 152 6.83 5.40 -2.87
CA THR A 152 6.06 4.85 -3.99
C THR A 152 5.69 3.38 -3.78
N ILE A 153 6.66 2.53 -3.42
CA ILE A 153 6.44 1.11 -3.16
C ILE A 153 5.41 0.93 -2.04
N PHE A 154 5.56 1.66 -0.93
CA PHE A 154 4.60 1.60 0.17
C PHE A 154 3.20 2.01 -0.29
N GLY A 155 3.07 3.11 -1.04
CA GLY A 155 1.78 3.59 -1.53
C GLY A 155 1.05 2.58 -2.42
N VAL A 156 1.78 1.89 -3.32
CA VAL A 156 1.22 0.81 -4.15
C VAL A 156 0.77 -0.37 -3.30
N LEU A 157 1.63 -0.85 -2.39
CA LEU A 157 1.29 -1.96 -1.49
C LEU A 157 0.07 -1.61 -0.63
N TYR A 158 0.00 -0.37 -0.15
CA TYR A 158 -1.12 0.12 0.64
C TYR A 158 -2.42 0.17 -0.15
N ALA A 159 -2.37 0.56 -1.43
CA ALA A 159 -3.56 0.51 -2.29
C ALA A 159 -4.08 -0.93 -2.50
N ILE A 160 -3.19 -1.92 -2.56
CA ILE A 160 -3.55 -3.32 -2.76
C ILE A 160 -4.16 -3.95 -1.50
N CYS A 161 -3.51 -3.77 -0.34
CA CYS A 161 -3.90 -4.50 0.89
C CYS A 161 -3.93 -3.65 2.16
N GLY A 162 -3.54 -2.38 2.09
CA GLY A 162 -3.41 -1.49 3.26
C GLY A 162 -4.73 -1.26 3.99
N ASN A 163 -5.83 -1.12 3.24
CA ASN A 163 -7.16 -0.95 3.84
C ASN A 163 -7.61 -2.18 4.63
N ALA A 164 -7.45 -3.38 4.07
CA ALA A 164 -7.78 -4.63 4.75
C ALA A 164 -6.94 -4.83 6.03
N ILE A 165 -5.66 -4.47 5.98
CA ILE A 165 -4.77 -4.50 7.16
C ILE A 165 -5.24 -3.49 8.21
N TRP A 166 -5.66 -2.30 7.80
CA TRP A 166 -6.17 -1.26 8.69
C TRP A 166 -7.45 -1.72 9.41
N GLU A 167 -8.46 -2.19 8.67
CA GLU A 167 -9.70 -2.70 9.26
C GLU A 167 -9.46 -3.84 10.24
N ARG A 168 -8.62 -4.81 9.87
CA ARG A 168 -8.27 -5.93 10.75
C ARG A 168 -7.58 -5.44 12.03
N SER A 169 -6.73 -4.43 11.92
CA SER A 169 -6.05 -3.85 13.09
C SER A 169 -7.06 -3.19 14.02
N LYS A 170 -8.02 -2.42 13.49
CA LYS A 170 -9.10 -1.82 14.27
C LYS A 170 -9.93 -2.87 15.01
N GLN A 171 -10.35 -3.93 14.32
CA GLN A 171 -11.14 -5.01 14.91
C GLN A 171 -10.43 -5.61 16.14
N ILE A 172 -9.12 -5.85 16.06
CA ILE A 172 -8.34 -6.36 17.19
C ILE A 172 -8.37 -5.39 18.38
N PHE A 173 -8.29 -4.08 18.14
CA PHE A 173 -8.36 -3.09 19.22
C PHE A 173 -9.77 -3.01 19.83
N TYR A 174 -10.82 -2.99 19.01
CA TYR A 174 -12.20 -3.01 19.50
C TYR A 174 -12.50 -4.25 20.33
N GLU A 175 -12.10 -5.45 19.87
CA GLU A 175 -12.27 -6.68 20.65
C GLU A 175 -11.55 -6.63 21.99
N ARG A 176 -10.35 -6.02 22.04
CA ARG A 176 -9.59 -5.87 23.28
C ARG A 176 -10.25 -4.86 24.22
N GLU A 177 -10.72 -3.74 23.69
CA GLU A 177 -11.42 -2.73 24.47
C GLU A 177 -12.73 -3.28 25.03
N GLU A 178 -13.53 -3.98 24.23
CA GLU A 178 -14.77 -4.62 24.67
C GLU A 178 -14.50 -5.63 25.80
N ARG A 179 -13.45 -6.46 25.67
CA ARG A 179 -13.04 -7.39 26.75
C ARG A 179 -12.66 -6.66 28.03
N LEU A 180 -11.94 -5.54 27.94
CA LEU A 180 -11.57 -4.72 29.09
C LEU A 180 -12.79 -4.06 29.74
N GLN A 181 -13.70 -3.48 28.94
CA GLN A 181 -14.93 -2.87 29.44
C GLN A 181 -15.84 -3.91 30.12
N ASN A 182 -15.98 -5.11 29.54
CA ASN A 182 -16.73 -6.21 30.14
C ASN A 182 -16.10 -6.70 31.46
N ALA A 183 -14.77 -6.77 31.53
CA ALA A 183 -14.06 -7.11 32.76
C ALA A 183 -14.26 -6.05 33.86
N ILE A 184 -14.20 -4.77 33.52
CA ILE A 184 -14.45 -3.65 34.45
C ILE A 184 -15.92 -3.65 34.93
N ALA A 185 -16.86 -3.93 34.03
CA ALA A 185 -18.30 -3.96 34.33
C ALA A 185 -18.77 -5.23 35.06
N GLY A 186 -17.87 -6.19 35.34
CA GLY A 186 -18.20 -7.47 35.98
C GLY A 186 -19.11 -8.37 35.14
N LYS A 187 -19.23 -8.12 33.83
CA LYS A 187 -20.03 -8.95 32.92
C LYS A 187 -19.22 -10.18 32.50
N PRO A 188 -19.81 -11.39 32.48
CA PRO A 188 -19.11 -12.58 32.00
C PRO A 188 -18.72 -12.37 30.53
N ILE A 189 -17.44 -12.63 30.22
CA ILE A 189 -16.91 -12.56 28.86
C ILE A 189 -17.71 -13.54 28.01
N ARG A 190 -18.56 -13.03 27.11
CA ARG A 190 -19.30 -13.87 26.17
C ARG A 190 -18.29 -14.47 25.19
N LYS A 191 -17.93 -15.74 25.39
CA LYS A 191 -17.14 -16.52 24.42
C LYS A 191 -18.03 -16.86 23.22
N GLU A 192 -18.29 -15.89 22.35
CA GLU A 192 -18.90 -16.17 21.05
C GLU A 192 -18.19 -15.37 19.97
N VAL A 193 -17.00 -15.84 19.57
CA VAL A 193 -16.56 -15.80 18.18
C VAL A 193 -15.80 -17.11 17.94
N GLN A 194 -16.55 -18.18 17.63
CA GLN A 194 -15.98 -19.26 16.85
C GLN A 194 -15.58 -18.64 15.50
N LEU A 195 -14.30 -18.76 15.14
CA LEU A 195 -13.82 -18.45 13.81
C LEU A 195 -14.68 -19.21 12.78
N SER A 196 -15.58 -18.51 12.07
CA SER A 196 -16.25 -19.07 10.88
C SER A 196 -15.28 -19.31 9.71
N SER A 197 -13.98 -19.06 9.89
CA SER A 197 -12.98 -19.23 8.83
C SER A 197 -12.70 -20.69 8.46
N THR A 198 -13.24 -21.69 9.16
CA THR A 198 -12.94 -23.10 8.86
C THR A 198 -14.09 -23.86 8.20
N GLU A 199 -15.34 -23.43 8.37
CA GLU A 199 -16.49 -24.03 7.66
C GLU A 199 -16.74 -23.36 6.30
N ASP A 200 -16.49 -22.05 6.17
CA ASP A 200 -16.67 -21.34 4.90
C ASP A 200 -15.61 -21.76 3.85
N ILE A 201 -14.41 -22.16 4.29
CA ILE A 201 -13.36 -22.71 3.40
C ILE A 201 -13.69 -24.14 2.95
N LYS A 202 -14.45 -24.91 3.73
CA LYS A 202 -14.90 -26.26 3.32
C LYS A 202 -16.13 -26.23 2.42
N ARG A 203 -16.98 -25.20 2.51
CA ARG A 203 -18.13 -25.02 1.61
C ARG A 203 -17.77 -24.47 0.23
N ALA A 204 -16.64 -23.79 0.08
CA ALA A 204 -16.16 -23.31 -1.22
C ALA A 204 -15.43 -24.38 -2.07
N ARG A 205 -15.34 -25.63 -1.58
CA ARG A 205 -14.65 -26.74 -2.27
C ARG A 205 -15.53 -27.98 -2.42
N PRO A 206 -16.65 -27.89 -3.15
CA PRO A 206 -17.09 -29.05 -3.92
C PRO A 206 -17.43 -28.76 -5.40
N GLU A 207 -17.34 -27.52 -5.88
CA GLU A 207 -17.76 -27.21 -7.27
C GLU A 207 -16.61 -27.19 -8.30
N ALA A 208 -15.36 -27.04 -7.87
CA ALA A 208 -14.21 -26.98 -8.78
C ALA A 208 -13.71 -28.34 -9.30
N GLU A 209 -14.23 -29.47 -8.80
CA GLU A 209 -13.82 -30.82 -9.24
C GLU A 209 -14.83 -31.48 -10.21
N SER A 210 -15.94 -30.80 -10.55
CA SER A 210 -16.97 -31.33 -11.46
C SER A 210 -16.83 -30.89 -12.92
N GLU A 211 -16.06 -29.85 -13.25
CA GLU A 211 -15.93 -29.34 -14.63
C GLU A 211 -14.66 -29.81 -15.36
N ALA A 212 -13.75 -30.52 -14.70
CA ALA A 212 -12.51 -31.01 -15.32
C ALA A 212 -12.66 -32.36 -16.06
N ALA A 213 -13.88 -32.87 -16.25
CA ALA A 213 -14.15 -34.20 -16.81
C ALA A 213 -14.75 -34.20 -18.24
N ALA A 214 -14.63 -33.10 -19.00
CA ALA A 214 -15.19 -33.01 -20.35
C ALA A 214 -14.26 -32.28 -21.34
N GLU A 215 -13.08 -32.85 -21.62
CA GLU A 215 -12.35 -32.52 -22.85
C GLU A 215 -11.94 -33.82 -23.57
N GLU A 216 -12.56 -34.04 -24.74
CA GLU A 216 -12.29 -35.16 -25.66
C GLU A 216 -10.88 -35.06 -26.28
N PRO A 217 -10.20 -36.18 -26.54
CA PRO A 217 -8.91 -36.17 -27.22
C PRO A 217 -9.08 -35.96 -28.73
N ILE A 218 -8.55 -34.85 -29.23
CA ILE A 218 -8.37 -34.56 -30.65
C ILE A 218 -7.45 -35.62 -31.27
N ARG A 219 -7.97 -36.42 -32.21
CA ARG A 219 -7.19 -37.30 -33.08
C ARG A 219 -6.43 -36.48 -34.12
N LEU A 220 -5.10 -36.57 -34.10
CA LEU A 220 -4.24 -36.13 -35.19
C LEU A 220 -4.28 -37.18 -36.32
N VAL A 221 -4.62 -36.74 -37.52
CA VAL A 221 -4.31 -37.39 -38.82
C VAL A 221 -3.36 -36.46 -39.56
#